data_AF-A0A833RHE1-F1
#
_entry.id   AF-A0A833RHE1-F1
#
_cell.length_a   1.000
_cell.length_b   1.000
_cell.length_c   1.000
_cell.angle_alpha   90.00
_cell.angle_beta   90.00
_cell.angle_gamma   90.00
#
_symmetry.space_group_name_H-M   'P 1'
#
loop_
_entity.id
_entity.type
_entity.pdbx_description
1 polymer ?
#
loop_
_entity_poly.entity_id
_entity_poly.type
_entity_poly.pdbx_seq_one_letter_code
_entity_poly.pdbx_strand_id
1 'polypeptide(L)'
;MVPAPRGSGIVAARVPKKVLQFAGIEDVFTASRGSTKTLGNFVKATFDCLMKTYGFLTPDFWTETRFSSSPFQQYTDLLSKPTTKAILPPTEEAPQKTEA
;
A
#
# COMPACT_ATOMS: atom_id res chain seq x y z
N MET A 1 2.38 7.47 -15.89
CA MET A 1 3.26 6.27 -15.91
C MET A 1 2.88 5.44 -17.12
N VAL A 2 3.84 4.75 -17.74
CA VAL A 2 3.60 3.92 -18.93
C VAL A 2 4.19 2.53 -18.65
N PRO A 3 3.45 1.44 -18.97
CA PRO A 3 3.97 0.09 -18.83
C PRO A 3 5.29 -0.09 -19.60
N ALA A 4 6.24 -0.83 -19.01
CA ALA A 4 7.51 -1.16 -19.64
C ALA A 4 7.64 -2.67 -19.84
N PRO A 5 8.43 -3.13 -20.82
CA PRO A 5 8.78 -4.54 -20.95
C PRO A 5 9.47 -5.08 -19.69
N ARG A 6 9.30 -6.38 -19.43
CA ARG A 6 9.95 -7.04 -18.28
C ARG A 6 11.47 -6.91 -18.34
N GLY A 7 12.08 -6.58 -17.20
CA GLY A 7 13.54 -6.41 -17.08
C GLY A 7 14.05 -5.02 -17.52
N SER A 8 13.17 -4.08 -17.85
CA SER A 8 13.54 -2.68 -18.16
C SER A 8 13.95 -1.91 -16.90
N GLY A 9 13.45 -2.32 -15.74
CA GLY A 9 13.59 -1.60 -14.49
C GLY A 9 12.80 -0.29 -14.45
N ILE A 10 13.06 0.50 -13.40
CA ILE A 10 12.38 1.78 -13.18
C ILE A 10 13.19 2.92 -13.81
N VAL A 11 12.65 3.47 -14.90
CA VAL A 11 13.17 4.66 -15.57
C VAL A 11 12.47 5.90 -15.01
N ALA A 12 13.03 6.46 -13.95
CA ALA A 12 12.49 7.63 -13.26
C ALA A 12 13.58 8.47 -12.57
N ALA A 13 13.24 9.72 -12.26
CA ALA A 13 14.08 10.60 -11.43
C ALA A 13 14.28 10.03 -10.02
N ARG A 14 15.29 10.53 -9.30
CA ARG A 14 15.74 9.98 -8.00
C ARG A 14 14.59 9.80 -7.00
N VAL A 15 13.64 10.74 -6.94
CA VAL A 15 12.55 10.77 -5.96
C VAL A 15 11.41 9.78 -6.30
N PRO A 16 10.73 9.86 -7.47
CA PRO A 16 9.72 8.88 -7.86
C PRO A 16 10.25 7.45 -7.90
N LYS A 17 11.52 7.26 -8.26
CA LYS A 17 12.14 5.93 -8.27
C LYS A 17 12.04 5.22 -6.91
N LYS A 18 12.22 5.93 -5.79
CA LYS A 18 12.08 5.31 -4.44
C LYS A 18 10.63 5.00 -4.14
N VAL A 19 9.73 5.92 -4.45
CA VAL A 19 8.28 5.74 -4.24
C VAL A 19 7.78 4.50 -5.01
N LEU A 20 8.20 4.35 -6.27
CA LEU A 20 7.83 3.20 -7.12
C LEU A 20 8.45 1.89 -6.62
N GLN A 21 9.68 1.93 -6.07
CA GLN A 21 10.29 0.77 -5.41
C GLN A 21 9.52 0.35 -4.15
N PHE A 22 9.08 1.30 -3.33
CA PHE A 22 8.24 1.00 -2.17
C PHE A 22 6.86 0.45 -2.55
N ALA A 23 6.34 0.84 -3.71
CA ALA A 23 5.11 0.28 -4.26
C ALA A 23 5.29 -1.14 -4.85
N GLY A 24 6.53 -1.65 -4.94
CA GLY A 24 6.81 -2.97 -5.50
C GLY A 24 6.75 -3.03 -7.03
N ILE A 25 6.85 -1.90 -7.74
CA ILE A 25 6.83 -1.87 -9.20
C ILE A 25 8.23 -2.15 -9.73
N GLU A 26 8.36 -3.18 -10.57
CA GLU A 26 9.64 -3.60 -11.14
C GLU A 26 10.00 -2.82 -12.40
N ASP A 27 9.05 -2.71 -13.34
CA ASP A 27 9.27 -2.20 -14.69
C ASP A 27 8.26 -1.09 -15.01
N VAL A 28 8.75 0.15 -15.20
CA VAL A 28 7.88 1.27 -15.59
C VAL A 28 8.68 2.40 -16.22
N PHE A 29 8.10 3.00 -17.28
CA PHE A 29 8.57 4.27 -17.82
C PHE A 29 7.79 5.43 -17.21
N THR A 30 8.51 6.46 -16.78
CA THR A 30 7.90 7.66 -16.19
C THR A 30 8.10 8.87 -17.10
N ALA A 31 7.05 9.68 -17.19
CA ALA A 31 7.08 10.99 -17.82
C ALA A 31 6.50 11.99 -16.81
N SER A 32 7.20 13.10 -16.62
CA SER A 32 6.79 14.18 -15.73
C SER A 32 6.79 15.50 -16.51
N ARG A 33 5.71 16.27 -16.38
CA ARG A 33 5.58 17.60 -16.97
C ARG A 33 5.29 18.61 -15.86
N GLY A 34 5.93 19.77 -15.91
CA GLY A 34 5.83 20.82 -14.89
C GLY A 34 7.09 20.95 -14.02
N SER A 35 7.00 21.70 -12.93
CA SER A 35 8.13 21.93 -12.03
C SER A 35 8.37 20.72 -11.13
N THR A 36 9.46 19.99 -11.40
CA THR A 36 9.89 18.81 -10.63
C THR A 36 10.95 19.12 -9.56
N LYS A 37 11.35 20.40 -9.43
CA LYS A 37 12.33 20.86 -8.44
C LYS A 37 11.79 20.78 -7.01
N THR A 38 10.47 20.94 -6.84
CA THR A 38 9.80 20.87 -5.54
C THR A 38 9.50 19.42 -5.16
N LEU A 39 10.27 18.88 -4.21
CA LEU A 39 10.21 17.48 -3.83
C LEU A 39 8.81 17.05 -3.36
N GLY A 40 8.18 17.84 -2.48
CA GLY A 40 6.87 17.49 -1.91
C GLY A 40 5.78 17.30 -2.97
N ASN A 41 5.67 18.23 -3.91
CA ASN A 41 4.70 18.13 -5.01
C ASN A 41 5.02 16.96 -5.93
N PHE A 42 6.31 16.69 -6.16
CA PHE A 42 6.72 15.61 -7.05
C PHE A 42 6.44 14.21 -6.48
N VAL A 43 6.66 14.03 -5.16
CA VAL A 43 6.24 12.81 -4.45
C VAL A 43 4.72 12.68 -4.47
N LYS A 44 4.00 13.75 -4.15
CA LYS A 44 2.53 13.74 -4.12
C LYS A 44 1.94 13.37 -5.48
N ALA A 45 2.49 13.92 -6.57
CA ALA A 45 2.06 13.57 -7.93
C ALA A 45 2.32 12.08 -8.26
N THR A 46 3.44 11.53 -7.80
CA THR A 46 3.75 10.10 -8.00
C THR A 46 2.77 9.21 -7.22
N PHE A 47 2.47 9.58 -5.98
CA PHE A 47 1.55 8.86 -5.12
C PHE A 47 0.09 8.92 -5.62
N ASP A 48 -0.37 10.09 -6.05
CA ASP A 48 -1.68 10.25 -6.69
C ASP A 48 -1.80 9.41 -7.96
N CYS A 49 -0.72 9.33 -8.76
CA CYS A 49 -0.69 8.45 -9.92
C CYS A 49 -0.86 6.97 -9.54
N LEU A 50 -0.27 6.52 -8.43
CA LEU A 50 -0.42 5.15 -7.93
C LEU A 50 -1.84 4.88 -7.43
N MET A 51 -2.44 5.81 -6.68
CA MET A 51 -3.82 5.67 -6.20
C MET A 51 -4.82 5.48 -7.35
N LYS A 52 -4.61 6.21 -8.45
CA LYS A 52 -5.48 6.13 -9.64
C LYS A 52 -5.37 4.82 -10.40
N THR A 53 -4.37 3.96 -10.13
CA THR A 53 -4.23 2.66 -10.81
C THR A 53 -5.44 1.75 -10.54
N TYR A 54 -5.93 1.69 -9.30
CA TYR A 54 -7.15 0.97 -8.95
C TYR A 54 -8.43 1.70 -9.39
N GLY A 55 -8.36 3.02 -9.59
CA GLY A 55 -9.50 3.79 -10.10
C GLY A 55 -9.74 3.62 -11.60
N PHE A 56 -8.77 3.08 -12.34
CA PHE A 56 -8.92 2.82 -13.77
C PHE A 56 -9.62 1.49 -14.00
N LEU A 57 -10.83 1.53 -14.57
CA LEU A 57 -11.64 0.34 -14.83
C LEU A 57 -11.17 -0.37 -16.12
N THR A 58 -10.45 -1.47 -15.96
CA THR A 58 -10.10 -2.36 -17.09
C THR A 58 -11.22 -3.35 -17.37
N PRO A 59 -11.29 -3.93 -18.59
CA PRO A 59 -12.30 -4.94 -18.93
C PRO A 59 -12.33 -6.14 -17.99
N ASP A 60 -11.19 -6.48 -17.37
CA ASP A 60 -11.07 -7.55 -16.38
C ASP A 60 -11.93 -7.32 -15.13
N PHE A 61 -12.28 -6.06 -14.85
CA PHE A 61 -13.07 -5.65 -13.68
C PHE A 61 -14.52 -5.27 -14.03
N TRP A 62 -15.00 -5.56 -15.25
CA TRP A 62 -16.40 -5.29 -15.64
C TRP A 62 -17.43 -6.25 -15.05
N THR A 63 -16.98 -7.36 -14.44
CA THR A 63 -17.87 -8.30 -13.77
C THR A 63 -18.59 -7.63 -12.60
N GLU A 64 -19.85 -7.99 -12.38
CA GLU A 64 -20.65 -7.43 -11.30
C GLU A 64 -19.99 -7.63 -9.92
N THR A 65 -19.91 -6.55 -9.14
CA THR A 65 -19.39 -6.58 -7.79
C THR A 65 -20.33 -7.35 -6.87
N ARG A 66 -19.81 -8.35 -6.16
CA ARG A 66 -20.57 -9.05 -5.11
C ARG A 66 -20.55 -8.21 -3.83
N PHE A 67 -21.72 -7.77 -3.40
CA PHE A 67 -21.86 -7.06 -2.12
C PHE A 67 -21.91 -8.06 -0.96
N SER A 68 -20.86 -8.07 -0.14
CA SER A 68 -20.86 -8.76 1.15
C SER A 68 -21.21 -7.80 2.28
N SER A 69 -21.70 -8.32 3.41
CA SER A 69 -21.87 -7.51 4.62
C SER A 69 -20.57 -6.82 5.02
N SER A 70 -20.67 -5.58 5.51
CA SER A 70 -19.48 -4.84 5.95
C SER A 70 -18.83 -5.54 7.15
N PRO A 71 -17.49 -5.46 7.32
CA PRO A 71 -16.83 -6.02 8.50
C PRO A 71 -17.40 -5.47 9.82
N PHE A 72 -17.79 -4.20 9.85
CA PHE A 72 -18.44 -3.60 11.02
C PHE A 72 -19.75 -4.29 11.39
N GLN A 73 -20.56 -4.67 10.39
CA GLN A 73 -21.80 -5.39 10.61
C GLN A 73 -21.55 -6.84 11.05
N GLN A 74 -20.53 -7.51 10.51
CA GLN A 74 -20.17 -8.88 10.87
C GLN A 74 -19.64 -9.00 12.31
N TYR A 75 -18.87 -8.01 12.76
CA TYR A 75 -18.25 -8.01 14.09
C TYR A 75 -18.94 -7.07 15.09
N THR A 76 -20.21 -6.72 14.85
CA THR A 76 -20.97 -5.81 15.73
C THR A 76 -20.96 -6.30 17.18
N ASP A 77 -21.11 -7.61 17.41
CA ASP A 77 -21.09 -8.21 18.76
C ASP A 77 -19.73 -8.15 19.45
N LEU A 78 -18.63 -8.07 18.69
CA LEU A 78 -17.29 -7.86 19.23
C LEU A 78 -17.11 -6.39 19.60
N LEU A 79 -17.47 -5.49 18.68
CA LEU A 79 -17.29 -4.04 18.84
C LEU A 79 -18.21 -3.44 19.91
N SER A 80 -19.34 -4.08 20.22
CA SER A 80 -20.29 -3.64 21.25
C SER A 80 -19.76 -3.85 22.68
N LYS A 81 -18.77 -4.73 22.85
CA LYS A 81 -18.17 -4.99 24.16
C LYS A 81 -17.30 -3.80 24.57
N PRO A 82 -17.43 -3.27 25.81
CA PRO A 82 -16.59 -2.18 26.27
C PRO A 82 -15.13 -2.63 26.20
N THR A 83 -14.29 -1.86 25.50
CA THR A 83 -12.85 -2.12 25.43
C THR A 83 -12.25 -1.85 26.80
N THR A 84 -12.18 -2.88 27.66
CA THR A 84 -11.22 -2.88 28.77
C THR A 84 -9.85 -2.76 28.10
N LYS A 85 -9.22 -1.59 28.27
CA LYS A 85 -7.97 -1.15 27.64
C LYS A 85 -7.07 -2.33 27.27
N ALA A 86 -6.74 -2.44 25.99
CA ALA A 86 -5.85 -3.45 25.46
C ALA A 86 -4.58 -3.58 26.31
N ILE A 87 -4.53 -4.63 27.13
CA ILE A 87 -3.29 -5.13 27.70
C ILE A 87 -2.61 -5.82 26.53
N LEU A 88 -1.61 -5.15 25.95
CA LEU A 88 -0.64 -5.80 25.08
C LEU A 88 -0.16 -7.06 25.80
N PRO A 89 -0.21 -8.25 25.19
CA PRO A 89 0.34 -9.43 25.84
C PRO A 89 1.81 -9.16 26.19
N PRO A 90 2.27 -9.46 27.41
CA PRO A 90 3.68 -9.40 27.72
C PRO A 90 4.42 -10.30 26.73
N THR A 91 5.43 -9.75 26.07
CA THR A 91 6.42 -10.52 25.31
C THR A 91 6.86 -11.71 26.16
N GLU A 92 6.62 -12.91 25.66
CA GLU A 92 7.03 -14.16 26.30
C GLU A 92 8.56 -14.16 26.39
N GLU A 93 9.09 -13.90 27.59
CA GLU A 93 10.52 -14.04 27.88
C GLU A 93 10.90 -15.52 27.71
N ALA A 94 11.91 -15.78 26.89
CA ALA A 94 12.49 -17.10 26.69
C ALA A 94 12.89 -17.74 28.03
N PRO A 95 12.63 -19.05 28.25
CA PRO A 95 12.92 -19.68 29.52
C PRO A 95 14.43 -19.68 29.79
N GLN A 96 14.83 -18.99 30.86
CA GLN A 96 16.14 -19.15 31.50
C GLN A 96 16.28 -20.62 31.91
N LYS A 97 17.25 -21.33 31.30
CA LYS A 97 17.68 -22.64 31.76
C LYS A 97 18.28 -22.46 33.15
N THR A 98 17.60 -23.00 34.16
CA THR A 98 18.08 -23.14 35.52
C THR A 98 19.30 -24.07 35.54
N GLU A 99 20.34 -23.64 36.25
CA GLU A 99 21.54 -24.42 36.57
C GLU A 99 21.18 -25.70 37.33
N ALA A 100 21.93 -26.77 37.03
CA ALA A 100 22.30 -27.83 37.94
C ALA A 100 23.82 -28.06 37.78
#